data_AF-A0A2U3N0Q2-F1
#
_entry.id   AF-A0A2U3N0Q2-F1
#
_cell.length_a   1.000
_cell.length_b   1.000
_cell.length_c   1.000
_cell.angle_alpha   90.00
_cell.angle_beta   90.00
_cell.angle_gamma   90.00
#
_symmetry.space_group_name_H-M   'P 1'
#
loop_
_entity.id
_entity.type
_entity.pdbx_description
1 polymer ?
#
loop_
_entity_poly.entity_id
_entity_poly.type
_entity_poly.pdbx_seq_one_letter_code
_entity_poly.pdbx_strand_id
1 'polypeptide(L)'
;MPEEMTNYFLQDRAGQAWMIVTPEGKFVLTKLGDGTCSLMVNRGNAKEIQESLESWLPPKSTDLTYHKKVSKDKNLITTVYGILNKGKPMETWIYSTSLTPNPSLVAIISQKMDEIE
;
A
#
# COMPACT_ATOMS: atom_id res chain seq x y z
N MET A 1 -3.98 -15.18 1.47
CA MET A 1 -3.71 -14.17 0.41
C MET A 1 -4.33 -12.82 0.81
N PRO A 2 -3.75 -11.68 0.41
CA PRO A 2 -4.27 -10.32 0.70
C PRO A 2 -5.74 -10.13 0.29
N GLU A 3 -6.15 -10.81 -0.80
CA GLU A 3 -7.53 -10.83 -1.26
C GLU A 3 -8.49 -11.57 -0.31
N GLU A 4 -8.08 -12.72 0.24
CA GLU A 4 -8.91 -13.46 1.22
C GLU A 4 -9.11 -12.67 2.51
N MET A 5 -8.06 -12.00 3.00
CA MET A 5 -8.16 -11.14 4.18
C MET A 5 -9.06 -9.93 3.89
N THR A 6 -8.89 -9.30 2.74
CA THR A 6 -9.74 -8.18 2.33
C THR A 6 -11.21 -8.61 2.17
N ASN A 7 -11.49 -9.75 1.55
CA ASN A 7 -12.85 -10.28 1.42
C ASN A 7 -13.44 -10.65 2.80
N TYR A 8 -12.64 -11.18 3.73
CA TYR A 8 -13.07 -11.44 5.11
C TYR A 8 -13.50 -10.16 5.83
N PHE A 9 -12.71 -9.08 5.73
CA PHE A 9 -13.03 -7.80 6.38
C PHE A 9 -14.16 -7.01 5.69
N LEU A 10 -14.25 -7.10 4.35
CA LEU A 10 -15.25 -6.39 3.55
C LEU A 10 -16.55 -7.18 3.34
N GLN A 11 -16.58 -8.46 3.74
CA GLN A 11 -17.75 -9.35 3.62
C GLN A 11 -18.36 -9.36 2.21
N ASP A 12 -17.51 -9.46 1.19
CA ASP A 12 -17.88 -9.47 -0.25
C ASP A 12 -18.56 -8.19 -0.77
N ARG A 13 -18.48 -7.08 -0.02
CA ARG A 13 -19.05 -5.79 -0.43
C ARG A 13 -18.03 -4.96 -1.19
N ALA A 14 -17.91 -5.21 -2.50
CA ALA A 14 -17.07 -4.44 -3.41
C ALA A 14 -17.35 -2.93 -3.29
N GLY A 15 -16.29 -2.11 -3.19
CA GLY A 15 -16.40 -0.65 -3.05
C GLY A 15 -16.74 -0.15 -1.64
N GLN A 16 -16.85 -1.02 -0.63
CA GLN A 16 -17.00 -0.59 0.76
C GLN A 16 -15.65 -0.35 1.43
N ALA A 17 -15.62 0.66 2.30
CA ALA A 17 -14.48 1.00 3.14
C ALA A 17 -14.73 0.46 4.54
N TRP A 18 -13.79 -0.31 5.07
CA TRP A 18 -13.81 -0.74 6.45
C TRP A 18 -12.90 0.14 7.30
N MET A 19 -13.32 0.47 8.51
CA MET A 19 -12.62 1.41 9.38
C MET A 19 -12.39 0.81 10.75
N ILE A 20 -11.16 0.91 11.24
CA ILE A 20 -10.84 0.71 12.65
C ILE A 20 -10.45 2.05 13.26
N VAL A 21 -10.93 2.28 14.48
CA VAL A 21 -10.41 3.33 15.35
C VAL A 21 -9.76 2.67 16.55
N THR A 22 -8.48 2.95 16.77
CA THR A 22 -7.69 2.49 17.91
C THR A 22 -7.05 3.70 18.62
N PRO A 23 -6.47 3.57 19.82
CA PRO A 23 -5.70 4.64 20.45
C PRO A 23 -4.54 5.15 19.59
N GLU A 24 -3.98 4.28 18.74
CA GLU A 24 -2.86 4.55 17.84
C GLU A 24 -3.29 5.33 16.59
N GLY A 25 -4.57 5.26 16.20
CA GLY A 25 -5.08 6.05 15.09
C GLY A 25 -6.36 5.50 14.46
N LYS A 26 -6.70 6.10 13.32
CA LYS A 26 -7.80 5.66 12.46
C LYS A 26 -7.22 5.09 11.18
N PHE A 27 -7.68 3.90 10.84
CA PHE A 27 -7.23 3.12 9.68
C PHE A 27 -8.45 2.81 8.82
N VAL A 28 -8.31 2.98 7.51
CA VAL A 28 -9.38 2.67 6.55
C VAL A 28 -8.84 1.74 5.48
N LEU A 29 -9.48 0.59 5.28
CA LEU A 29 -9.18 -0.39 4.25
C LEU A 29 -10.24 -0.33 3.14
N THR A 30 -9.82 -0.29 1.88
CA THR A 30 -10.71 -0.31 0.72
C THR A 30 -10.23 -1.29 -0.34
N LYS A 31 -11.15 -1.99 -1.03
CA LYS A 31 -10.89 -2.74 -2.27
C LYS A 31 -11.52 -1.99 -3.45
N LEU A 32 -10.70 -1.59 -4.41
CA LEU A 32 -11.14 -0.96 -5.66
C LEU A 32 -11.57 -2.03 -6.66
N GLY A 33 -12.41 -1.64 -7.63
CA GLY A 33 -12.95 -2.56 -8.64
C GLY A 33 -11.89 -3.18 -9.56
N ASP A 34 -10.66 -2.65 -9.57
CA ASP A 34 -9.53 -3.15 -10.35
C ASP A 34 -8.60 -4.09 -9.54
N GLY A 35 -9.04 -4.55 -8.37
CA GLY A 35 -8.29 -5.44 -7.49
C GLY A 35 -7.32 -4.73 -6.53
N THR A 36 -7.16 -3.41 -6.63
CA THR A 36 -6.28 -2.66 -5.73
C THR A 36 -6.85 -2.62 -4.32
N CYS A 37 -6.02 -2.99 -3.33
CA CYS A 37 -6.31 -2.81 -1.91
C CYS A 37 -5.56 -1.59 -1.39
N SER A 38 -6.23 -0.70 -0.64
CA SER A 38 -5.61 0.51 -0.10
C SER A 38 -5.90 0.69 1.40
N LEU A 39 -4.87 1.07 2.14
CA LEU A 39 -4.89 1.45 3.54
C LEU A 39 -4.62 2.96 3.67
N MET A 40 -5.53 3.69 4.31
CA MET A 40 -5.34 5.10 4.65
C MET A 40 -4.94 5.24 6.12
N VAL A 41 -3.87 6.00 6.38
CA VAL A 41 -3.27 6.19 7.70
C VAL A 41 -3.32 7.66 8.07
N ASN A 42 -3.99 7.99 9.16
CA ASN A 42 -4.23 9.38 9.56
C ASN A 42 -3.33 9.86 10.72
N ARG A 43 -2.50 8.98 11.27
CA ARG A 43 -1.57 9.29 12.38
C ARG A 43 -0.31 8.43 12.27
N GLY A 44 0.82 8.99 12.70
CA GLY A 44 2.13 8.33 12.69
C GLY A 44 3.17 9.13 11.94
N ASN A 45 4.42 8.64 11.92
CA ASN A 45 5.52 9.23 11.17
C ASN A 45 5.58 8.59 9.78
N ALA A 46 5.39 9.38 8.72
CA ALA A 46 5.42 8.90 7.35
C ALA A 46 6.75 8.22 6.97
N LYS A 47 7.88 8.68 7.52
CA LYS A 47 9.18 8.08 7.23
C LYS A 47 9.30 6.69 7.86
N GLU A 48 8.90 6.55 9.12
CA GLU A 48 8.91 5.25 9.83
C GLU A 48 7.94 4.25 9.20
N ILE A 49 6.76 4.71 8.76
CA ILE A 49 5.80 3.86 8.05
C ILE A 49 6.42 3.35 6.74
N GLN A 50 7.09 4.22 5.97
CA GLN A 50 7.75 3.81 4.73
C GLN A 50 8.90 2.84 4.98
N GLU A 51 9.75 3.10 5.98
CA GLU A 51 10.85 2.20 6.37
C GLU A 51 10.30 0.84 6.82
N SER A 52 9.20 0.83 7.57
CA SER A 52 8.51 -0.40 7.95
C SER A 52 8.00 -1.14 6.71
N LEU A 53 7.39 -0.47 5.74
CA LEU A 53 6.95 -1.10 4.48
C LEU A 53 8.15 -1.68 3.70
N GLU A 54 9.23 -0.92 3.58
CA GLU A 54 10.43 -1.33 2.85
C GLU A 54 11.14 -2.54 3.48
N SER A 55 10.95 -2.79 4.77
CA SER A 55 11.46 -4.00 5.43
C SER A 55 10.84 -5.31 4.92
N TRP A 56 9.69 -5.24 4.25
CA TRP A 56 9.01 -6.39 3.63
C TRP A 56 9.41 -6.59 2.16
N LEU A 57 10.21 -5.68 1.58
CA LEU A 57 10.67 -5.84 0.20
C LEU A 57 11.43 -7.16 0.04
N PRO A 58 11.36 -7.81 -1.14
CA PRO A 58 11.95 -9.12 -1.31
C PRO A 58 13.45 -9.14 -0.99
N PRO A 59 13.91 -10.07 -0.13
CA PRO A 59 15.32 -10.19 0.18
C PRO A 59 16.08 -10.85 -0.99
N LYS A 60 17.39 -10.59 -1.07
CA LYS A 60 18.28 -11.13 -2.11
C LYS A 60 18.32 -12.67 -2.19
N SER A 61 17.86 -13.36 -1.15
CA SER A 61 17.81 -14.82 -1.07
C SER A 61 16.60 -15.43 -1.81
N THR A 62 15.75 -14.63 -2.45
CA THR A 62 14.55 -15.08 -3.17
C THR A 62 14.69 -14.85 -4.68
N ASP A 63 13.89 -15.55 -5.47
CA ASP A 63 13.76 -15.33 -6.93
C ASP A 63 12.99 -14.04 -7.28
N LEU A 64 12.62 -13.26 -6.26
CA LEU A 64 11.88 -12.02 -6.39
C LEU A 64 12.84 -10.84 -6.47
N THR A 65 12.51 -9.89 -7.34
CA THR A 65 13.23 -8.63 -7.50
C THR A 65 12.25 -7.47 -7.43
N TYR A 66 12.74 -6.24 -7.28
CA TYR A 66 11.88 -5.06 -7.32
C TYR A 66 12.56 -3.88 -7.99
N HIS A 67 11.76 -2.99 -8.57
CA HIS A 67 12.18 -1.66 -8.97
C HIS A 67 11.47 -0.60 -8.14
N LYS A 68 12.15 0.50 -7.83
CA LYS A 68 11.62 1.61 -7.05
C LYS A 68 11.56 2.87 -7.91
N LYS A 69 10.39 3.50 -7.98
CA LYS A 69 10.19 4.80 -8.64
C LYS A 69 9.60 5.79 -7.66
N VAL A 70 10.22 6.96 -7.54
CA VAL A 70 9.71 8.05 -6.70
C VAL A 70 9.23 9.18 -7.60
N SER A 71 8.02 9.66 -7.37
CA SER A 71 7.46 10.86 -7.99
C SER A 71 7.04 11.84 -6.92
N LYS A 72 7.06 13.13 -7.26
CA LYS A 72 6.51 14.21 -6.45
C LYS A 72 5.51 14.96 -7.30
N ASP A 73 4.31 15.14 -6.77
CA ASP A 73 3.27 15.97 -7.39
C ASP A 73 2.64 16.86 -6.33
N LYS A 74 2.72 18.17 -6.52
CA LYS A 74 2.24 19.19 -5.57
C LYS A 74 2.73 18.90 -4.14
N ASN A 75 1.81 18.53 -3.25
CA ASN A 75 2.05 18.27 -1.84
C ASN A 75 2.11 16.77 -1.52
N LEU A 76 2.35 15.92 -2.52
CA LEU A 76 2.41 14.47 -2.36
C LEU A 76 3.75 13.94 -2.88
N ILE A 77 4.36 13.04 -2.11
CA ILE A 77 5.41 12.15 -2.61
C ILE A 77 4.78 10.77 -2.77
N THR A 78 4.97 10.16 -3.94
CA THR A 78 4.56 8.77 -4.19
C THR A 78 5.77 7.93 -4.52
N THR A 79 5.89 6.79 -3.87
CA THR A 79 6.88 5.76 -4.16
C THR A 79 6.16 4.52 -4.64
N VAL A 80 6.54 4.04 -5.82
CA VAL A 80 6.02 2.81 -6.42
C VAL A 80 7.12 1.75 -6.39
N TYR A 81 6.78 0.57 -5.88
CA TYR A 81 7.62 -0.61 -5.89
C TYR A 81 6.95 -1.64 -6.80
N GLY A 82 7.53 -1.92 -7.96
CA GLY A 82 7.09 -3.03 -8.80
C GLY A 82 7.88 -4.27 -8.46
N ILE A 83 7.21 -5.30 -7.96
CA ILE A 83 7.76 -6.60 -7.57
C ILE A 83 7.64 -7.55 -8.75
N LEU A 84 8.75 -8.23 -9.05
CA LEU A 84 8.85 -9.16 -10.16
C LEU A 84 9.29 -10.53 -9.67
N ASN A 85 8.71 -11.58 -10.24
CA ASN A 85 9.14 -12.95 -10.08
C ASN A 85 9.81 -13.41 -11.37
N LYS A 86 11.12 -13.68 -11.34
CA LYS A 86 11.91 -14.08 -12.53
C LYS A 86 11.73 -13.12 -13.71
N GLY A 87 11.65 -11.82 -13.43
CA GLY A 87 11.48 -10.76 -14.43
C GLY A 87 10.05 -10.54 -14.93
N LYS A 88 9.06 -11.35 -14.50
CA LYS A 88 7.65 -11.10 -14.77
C LYS A 88 7.03 -10.24 -13.67
N PRO A 89 6.20 -9.23 -13.98
CA PRO A 89 5.43 -8.51 -12.99
C PRO A 89 4.57 -9.47 -12.17
N MET A 90 4.55 -9.25 -10.86
CA MET A 90 3.76 -10.05 -9.92
C MET A 90 2.87 -9.15 -9.07
N GLU A 91 3.41 -8.01 -8.65
CA GLU A 91 2.72 -7.17 -7.69
C GLU A 91 3.27 -5.73 -7.72
N THR A 92 2.39 -4.76 -7.48
CA THR A 92 2.75 -3.35 -7.37
C THR A 92 2.34 -2.81 -6.01
N TRP A 93 3.30 -2.26 -5.27
CA TRP A 93 3.07 -1.52 -4.02
C TRP A 93 3.21 -0.03 -4.26
N ILE A 94 2.29 0.77 -3.72
CA ILE A 94 2.26 2.21 -3.85
C ILE A 94 2.20 2.82 -2.46
N TYR A 95 3.19 3.64 -2.14
CA TYR A 95 3.23 4.42 -0.91
C TYR A 95 3.15 5.91 -1.24
N SER A 96 2.08 6.57 -0.82
CA SER A 96 1.92 8.02 -1.00
C SER A 96 1.87 8.71 0.36
N THR A 97 2.61 9.80 0.53
CA THR A 97 2.62 10.63 1.74
C THR A 97 2.43 12.10 1.41
N SER A 98 1.80 12.83 2.34
CA SER A 98 1.71 14.28 2.26
C SER A 98 3.04 14.96 2.63
N LEU A 99 3.31 16.09 1.97
CA LEU A 99 4.35 17.06 2.29
C LEU A 99 3.83 18.21 3.16
N THR A 100 2.53 18.28 3.38
CA THR A 100 1.90 19.34 4.19
C THR A 100 2.24 19.13 5.66
N PRO A 101 2.59 20.19 6.42
CA PRO A 101 2.74 20.09 7.87
C PRO A 101 1.44 19.64 8.53
N ASN A 102 1.52 18.68 9.47
CA ASN A 102 0.39 18.13 10.23
C ASN A 102 -0.80 17.68 9.33
N PRO A 103 -0.58 16.75 8.39
CA PRO A 103 -1.63 16.36 7.46
C PRO A 103 -2.69 15.51 8.17
N SER A 104 -3.96 15.69 7.80
CA SER A 104 -5.06 14.84 8.27
C SER A 104 -4.99 13.41 7.72
N LEU A 105 -4.23 13.22 6.63
CA LEU A 105 -3.87 11.96 6.00
C LEU A 105 -2.35 11.89 5.88
N VAL A 106 -1.73 11.04 6.69
CA VAL A 106 -0.27 10.88 6.73
C VAL A 106 0.19 10.06 5.53
N ALA A 107 -0.43 8.91 5.30
CA ALA A 107 -0.02 8.01 4.24
C ALA A 107 -1.19 7.25 3.61
N ILE A 108 -1.01 6.85 2.36
CA ILE A 108 -1.81 5.84 1.66
C ILE A 108 -0.85 4.73 1.25
N ILE A 109 -1.15 3.50 1.65
CA ILE A 109 -0.44 2.29 1.23
C ILE A 109 -1.40 1.51 0.35
N SER A 110 -1.03 1.26 -0.90
CA SER A 110 -1.84 0.45 -1.82
C SER A 110 -1.04 -0.71 -2.37
N GLN A 111 -1.76 -1.77 -2.68
CA GLN A 111 -1.24 -3.02 -3.21
C GLN A 111 -2.15 -3.48 -4.34
N LYS A 112 -1.54 -3.90 -5.44
CA LYS A 112 -2.23 -4.51 -6.56
C LYS A 112 -1.48 -5.77 -7.00
N MET A 113 -2.19 -6.87 -7.14
CA MET A 113 -1.66 -8.06 -7.80
C MET A 113 -1.67 -7.82 -9.30
N ASP A 114 -0.52 -8.02 -9.95
CA ASP A 114 -0.43 -7.98 -11.40
C ASP A 114 -0.74 -9.39 -11.93
N GLU A 115 -1.64 -9.48 -12.92
CA GLU A 115 -2.01 -10.77 -13.50
C GLU A 115 -0.81 -11.38 -14.22
N ILE A 116 -0.47 -12.62 -13.86
CA ILE A 116 0.52 -13.41 -14.58
C ILE A 116 -0.21 -14.06 -15.75
N GLU A 117 -0.08 -13.49 -16.95
CA GLU A 117 -0.41 -14.17 -18.21
C GLU A 117 0.52 -15.37 -18.49
#